data_AF-A0AAW5TLE1-F1
#
_entry.id   AF-A0AAW5TLE1-F1
#
_cell.length_a   1.000
_cell.length_b   1.000
_cell.length_c   1.000
_cell.angle_alpha   90.00
_cell.angle_beta   90.00
_cell.angle_gamma   90.00
#
_symmetry.space_group_name_H-M   'P 1'
#
loop_
_entity.id
_entity.type
_entity.pdbx_description
1 polymer ?
#
loop_
_entity_poly.entity_id
_entity_poly.type
_entity_poly.pdbx_seq_one_letter_code
_entity_poly.pdbx_strand_id
1 'polypeptide(L)'
;MGNRNLILHTIEDMACYGKSFKVFAIKGKDDSRAFIDYVHADQPIHEDYDYTSDKEFEGILNFYREGIKKLEGNDFECMTLLELLKRIE
;
A
#
# COMPACT_ATOMS: atom_id res chain seq x y z
N MET A 1 -0.46 -10.13 -16.84
CA MET A 1 -0.80 -10.90 -15.62
C MET A 1 -0.65 -10.10 -14.32
N GLY A 2 0.10 -8.98 -14.28
CA GLY A 2 0.34 -8.23 -13.03
C GLY A 2 -0.88 -7.53 -12.40
N ASN A 3 -1.81 -6.98 -13.20
CA ASN A 3 -2.89 -6.16 -12.65
C ASN A 3 -3.92 -6.92 -11.80
N ARG A 4 -4.18 -8.20 -12.08
CA ARG A 4 -5.19 -8.98 -11.34
C ARG A 4 -4.83 -9.20 -9.87
N ASN A 5 -3.56 -9.46 -9.58
CA ASN A 5 -3.12 -9.60 -8.20
C ASN A 5 -3.21 -8.25 -7.47
N LEU A 6 -2.75 -7.17 -8.11
CA LEU A 6 -2.82 -5.82 -7.55
C LEU A 6 -4.27 -5.41 -7.23
N ILE A 7 -5.22 -5.70 -8.12
CA ILE A 7 -6.65 -5.47 -7.89
C ILE A 7 -7.14 -6.26 -6.67
N LEU A 8 -6.83 -7.56 -6.58
CA LEU A 8 -7.22 -8.41 -5.46
C LEU A 8 -6.70 -7.88 -4.13
N HIS A 9 -5.40 -7.56 -4.05
CA HIS A 9 -4.78 -6.97 -2.86
C HIS A 9 -5.42 -5.63 -2.49
N THR A 10 -5.68 -4.77 -3.47
CA THR A 10 -6.34 -3.47 -3.24
C THR A 10 -7.75 -3.65 -2.65
N ILE A 11 -8.49 -4.66 -3.10
CA ILE A 11 -9.83 -4.99 -2.57
C ILE A 11 -9.74 -5.51 -1.13
N GLU A 12 -8.80 -6.40 -0.85
CA GLU A 12 -8.56 -6.96 0.49
C GLU A 12 -8.17 -5.87 1.49
N ASP A 13 -7.19 -5.03 1.14
CA ASP A 13 -6.77 -3.91 1.99
C ASP A 13 -7.88 -2.87 2.17
N MET A 14 -8.68 -2.62 1.13
CA MET A 14 -9.83 -1.71 1.23
C MET A 14 -10.91 -2.26 2.17
N ALA A 15 -11.05 -3.58 2.29
CA ALA A 15 -11.95 -4.20 3.26
C ALA A 15 -11.43 -4.07 4.70
N CYS A 16 -10.11 -4.10 4.89
CA CYS A 16 -9.46 -3.96 6.20
C CYS A 16 -9.38 -2.49 6.68
N TYR A 17 -8.88 -1.59 5.83
CA TYR A 17 -8.53 -0.22 6.20
C TYR A 17 -9.52 0.83 5.70
N GLY A 18 -10.41 0.45 4.76
CA GLY A 18 -11.42 1.33 4.19
C GLY A 18 -11.00 2.05 2.92
N LYS A 19 -12.01 2.55 2.19
CA LYS A 19 -11.87 3.16 0.85
C LYS A 19 -10.98 4.39 0.80
N SER A 20 -10.94 5.16 1.89
CA SER A 20 -10.20 6.42 2.01
C SER A 20 -8.77 6.23 2.52
N PHE A 21 -8.34 4.99 2.80
CA PHE A 21 -6.98 4.71 3.25
C PHE A 21 -5.96 5.13 2.17
N LYS A 22 -4.90 5.83 2.59
CA LYS A 22 -3.92 6.42 1.67
C LYS A 22 -2.76 5.47 1.43
N VAL A 23 -2.34 5.42 0.17
CA VAL A 23 -1.20 4.62 -0.29
C VAL A 23 -0.32 5.44 -1.22
N PHE A 24 0.95 5.06 -1.30
CA PHE A 24 1.85 5.47 -2.37
C PHE A 24 1.82 4.40 -3.45
N ALA A 25 1.10 4.67 -4.53
CA ALA A 25 1.00 3.77 -5.67
C ALA A 25 2.23 3.94 -6.58
N ILE A 26 2.95 2.85 -6.81
CA ILE A 26 4.22 2.82 -7.55
C ILE A 26 3.93 2.66 -9.04
N LYS A 27 4.48 3.55 -9.85
CA LYS A 27 4.33 3.58 -11.31
C LYS A 27 5.28 2.60 -11.98
N GLY A 28 4.83 2.02 -13.09
CA GLY A 28 5.69 1.20 -13.94
C GLY A 28 6.78 2.04 -14.59
N LYS A 29 8.00 1.52 -14.65
CA LYS A 29 9.13 2.21 -15.33
C LYS A 29 8.92 2.31 -16.84
N ASP A 30 8.26 1.31 -17.43
CA ASP A 30 8.00 1.25 -18.87
C ASP A 30 6.71 1.98 -19.28
N ASP A 31 5.76 2.11 -18.36
CA ASP A 31 4.50 2.85 -18.55
C ASP A 31 4.13 3.57 -17.24
N SER A 32 4.35 4.88 -17.23
CA SER A 32 4.06 5.72 -16.07
C SER A 32 2.56 5.89 -15.78
N ARG A 33 1.68 5.41 -16.67
CA ARG A 33 0.23 5.34 -16.44
C ARG A 33 -0.19 4.05 -15.75
N ALA A 34 0.65 3.02 -15.77
CA ALA A 34 0.39 1.76 -15.09
C ALA A 34 0.92 1.80 -13.66
N PHE A 35 0.14 1.27 -12.71
CA PHE A 35 0.59 1.01 -11.36
C PHE A 35 0.98 -0.46 -11.22
N ILE A 36 2.11 -0.72 -10.55
CA ILE A 36 2.69 -2.07 -10.44
C ILE A 36 2.67 -2.62 -9.01
N ASP A 37 2.64 -1.74 -8.02
CA ASP A 37 2.62 -2.05 -6.58
C ASP A 37 2.12 -0.82 -5.82
N TYR A 38 1.86 -0.94 -4.52
CA TYR A 38 1.66 0.20 -3.63
C TYR A 38 2.18 -0.10 -2.24
N VAL A 39 2.39 0.94 -1.45
CA VAL A 39 2.73 0.83 -0.03
C VAL A 39 1.87 1.77 0.80
N HIS A 40 1.64 1.43 2.06
CA HIS A 40 0.85 2.28 2.95
C HIS A 40 1.52 3.64 3.11
N ALA A 41 0.73 4.72 3.02
CA ALA A 41 1.28 6.07 3.13
C ALA A 41 1.47 6.51 4.57
N ASP A 42 0.62 6.00 5.46
CA ASP A 42 0.63 6.34 6.88
C ASP A 42 1.41 5.27 7.65
N GLN A 43 2.29 5.73 8.54
CA GLN A 43 3.04 4.84 9.43
C GLN A 43 2.08 4.19 10.43
N PRO A 44 2.16 2.86 10.64
CA PRO A 44 1.41 2.19 11.69
C PRO A 44 1.70 2.81 13.07
N ILE A 45 0.66 3.13 13.81
CA ILE A 45 0.75 3.56 15.21
C ILE A 45 0.26 2.43 16.11
N HIS A 46 0.91 2.23 17.26
CA HIS A 46 0.60 1.07 18.12
C HIS A 46 -0.83 1.10 18.67
N GLU A 47 -1.40 2.30 18.84
CA GLU A 47 -2.77 2.50 19.33
C GLU A 47 -3.84 1.95 18.38
N ASP A 48 -3.55 1.81 17.09
CA ASP A 48 -4.48 1.22 16.12
C ASP A 48 -4.54 -0.32 16.22
N TYR A 49 -3.72 -0.93 17.09
CA TYR A 49 -3.51 -2.37 17.19
C TYR A 49 -3.75 -2.89 18.62
N ASP A 50 -4.99 -2.71 19.11
CA ASP A 50 -5.46 -3.02 20.48
C ASP A 50 -5.15 -4.44 21.00
N TYR A 51 -4.78 -5.40 20.13
CA TYR A 51 -4.50 -6.80 20.49
C TYR A 51 -3.16 -7.33 19.98
N THR A 52 -2.26 -6.45 19.56
CA THR A 52 -0.94 -6.82 19.02
C THR A 52 0.13 -6.66 20.07
N SER A 53 0.98 -7.67 20.24
CA SER A 53 2.14 -7.57 21.14
C SER A 53 3.22 -6.66 20.54
N ASP A 54 4.06 -6.05 21.39
CA ASP A 54 5.19 -5.20 20.96
C ASP A 54 6.05 -5.88 19.87
N LYS A 55 6.25 -7.20 19.99
CA LYS A 55 7.03 -7.99 19.03
C LYS A 55 6.35 -8.10 17.67
N GLU A 56 5.04 -8.31 17.65
CA GLU A 56 4.26 -8.36 16.42
C GLU A 56 4.17 -6.98 15.78
N PHE A 57 4.02 -5.93 16.60
CA PHE A 57 4.01 -4.55 16.13
C PHE A 57 5.35 -4.12 15.52
N GLU A 58 6.49 -4.52 16.09
CA GLU A 58 7.80 -4.31 15.46
C GLU A 58 7.90 -5.03 14.10
N GLY A 59 7.25 -6.18 13.95
CA GLY A 59 7.09 -6.86 12.65
C GLY A 59 6.34 -6.01 11.63
N ILE A 60 5.22 -5.40 12.03
CA ILE A 60 4.41 -4.50 11.21
C ILE A 60 5.22 -3.25 10.83
N LEU A 61 5.94 -2.66 11.78
CA LEU A 61 6.83 -1.51 11.52
C LEU A 61 7.94 -1.86 10.55
N ASN A 62 8.53 -3.06 10.66
CA ASN A 62 9.57 -3.49 9.73
C ASN A 62 9.01 -3.71 8.32
N PHE A 63 7.84 -4.34 8.19
CA PHE A 63 7.15 -4.45 6.91
C PHE A 63 6.88 -3.07 6.28
N TYR A 64 6.38 -2.11 7.07
CA TYR A 64 6.19 -0.73 6.62
C TYR A 64 7.51 -0.09 6.16
N ARG A 65 8.59 -0.19 6.96
CA ARG A 65 9.91 0.35 6.61
C ARG A 65 10.47 -0.25 5.32
N GLU A 66 10.30 -1.55 5.12
CA GLU A 66 10.70 -2.22 3.87
C GLU A 66 9.86 -1.74 2.69
N GLY A 67 8.56 -1.54 2.87
CA GLY A 67 7.68 -0.92 1.89
C GLY A 67 8.15 0.49 1.50
N ILE A 68 8.42 1.36 2.47
CA ILE A 68 8.90 2.72 2.21
C ILE A 68 10.23 2.70 1.45
N LYS A 69 11.15 1.78 1.74
CA LYS A 69 12.39 1.62 0.96
C LYS A 69 12.14 1.30 -0.52
N LYS A 70 11.04 0.61 -0.87
CA LYS A 70 10.67 0.37 -2.28
C LYS A 70 10.39 1.66 -3.04
N LEU A 71 10.02 2.75 -2.35
CA LEU A 71 9.78 4.04 -2.99
C LEU A 71 11.08 4.70 -3.48
N GLU A 72 12.22 4.34 -2.88
CA GLU A 72 13.51 4.87 -3.32
C GLU A 72 13.82 4.44 -4.76
N GLY A 73 13.98 5.42 -5.65
CA GLY A 73 14.28 5.16 -7.06
C GLY A 73 13.11 4.67 -7.92
N ASN A 74 11.87 4.78 -7.41
CA ASN A 74 10.65 4.57 -8.18
C ASN A 74 9.78 5.83 -8.18
N ASP A 75 9.06 6.06 -9.27
CA ASP A 75 8.03 7.09 -9.33
C ASP A 75 6.77 6.58 -8.63
N PHE A 76 6.16 7.41 -7.79
CA PHE A 76 4.94 7.07 -7.06
C PHE A 76 3.98 8.25 -6.97
N GLU A 77 2.72 7.95 -6.67
CA GLU A 77 1.66 8.94 -6.46
C GLU A 77 0.89 8.60 -5.19
N CYS A 78 0.65 9.61 -4.35
CA CYS A 78 -0.19 9.47 -3.16
C CYS A 78 -1.66 9.52 -3.57
N MET A 79 -2.42 8.48 -3.24
CA MET A 79 -3.86 8.41 -3.51
C MET A 79 -4.56 7.48 -2.53
N THR A 80 -5.89 7.45 -2.56
CA THR A 80 -6.68 6.50 -1.79
C THR A 80 -6.74 5.13 -2.47
N LEU A 81 -6.99 4.05 -1.70
CA LEU A 81 -7.23 2.71 -2.26
C LEU A 81 -8.37 2.71 -3.30
N LEU A 82 -9.43 3.50 -3.09
CA LEU A 82 -10.52 3.63 -4.05
C LEU A 82 -10.07 4.29 -5.37
N GLU A 83 -9.23 5.31 -5.30
CA GLU A 83 -8.68 5.96 -6.49
C GLU A 83 -7.73 5.03 -7.24
N LEU A 84 -6.89 4.28 -6.51
CA LEU A 84 -6.02 3.28 -7.10
C LEU A 84 -6.83 2.22 -7.83
N LEU A 85 -7.82 1.60 -7.17
CA LEU A 85 -8.66 0.56 -7.74
C LEU A 85 -9.29 1.00 -9.07
N LYS A 86 -9.88 2.20 -9.11
CA LYS A 86 -10.50 2.79 -10.32
C LYS A 86 -9.52 3.00 -11.47
N ARG A 87 -8.22 3.10 -11.21
CA ARG A 87 -7.19 3.29 -12.24
C ARG A 87 -6.58 1.97 -12.72
N ILE A 88 -6.74 0.88 -11.97
CA ILE A 88 -6.17 -0.44 -12.29
C ILE A 88 -7.23 -1.46 -12.77
N GLU A 89 -8.51 -1.24 -12.50
CA GLU A 89 -9.65 -1.94 -13.13
C GLU A 89 -9.77 -1.61 -14.63
#